data_AF-A0A815UPS0-F1
#
_entry.id   AF-A0A815UPS0-F1
#
_cell.length_a   1.000
_cell.length_b   1.000
_cell.length_c   1.000
_cell.angle_alpha   90.00
_cell.angle_beta   90.00
_cell.angle_gamma   90.00
#
_symmetry.space_group_name_H-M   'P 1'
#
loop_
_entity.id
_entity.type
_entity.pdbx_description
1 polymer ?
#
loop_
_entity_poly.entity_id
_entity_poly.type
_entity_poly.pdbx_seq_one_letter_code
_entity_poly.pdbx_strand_id
1 'polypeptide(L)' 'PELNPLDYSIWDNISSNVEYHKVKTINDLRREVEKAMKKVDVGYVREVIGAFLRRVYSVEKHGGELIIDEYS' A
#
# COMPACT_ATOMS: atom_id res chain seq x y z
N PRO A 1 -2.40 -7.54 8.36
CA PRO A 1 -2.03 -6.41 7.45
C PRO A 1 -2.82 -6.43 6.13
N GLU A 2 -3.28 -7.62 5.75
CA GLU A 2 -3.86 -8.02 4.48
C GLU A 2 -5.23 -7.38 4.19
N LEU A 3 -5.88 -6.78 5.19
CA LEU A 3 -7.15 -6.07 5.03
C LEU A 3 -7.00 -4.55 5.15
N ASN A 4 -5.84 -4.03 5.56
CA ASN A 4 -5.62 -2.60 5.65
C ASN A 4 -4.98 -2.08 4.35
N PRO A 5 -5.67 -1.24 3.55
CA PRO A 5 -5.14 -0.66 2.31
C PRO A 5 -3.79 0.02 2.45
N LEU A 6 -3.53 0.59 3.62
CA LEU A 6 -2.24 1.19 3.92
C LEU A 6 -1.14 0.13 3.94
N ASP A 7 -1.38 -0.97 4.64
CA ASP A 7 -0.38 -2.01 4.89
C ASP A 7 -0.14 -2.91 3.69
N TYR A 8 -1.19 -3.30 2.94
CA TYR A 8 -1.01 -4.23 1.82
C TYR A 8 -0.60 -3.58 0.50
N SER A 9 -0.56 -2.24 0.41
CA SER A 9 -0.27 -1.58 -0.87
C SER A 9 0.33 -0.17 -0.76
N ILE A 10 -0.27 0.72 0.02
CA ILE A 10 0.08 2.16 -0.06
C ILE A 10 1.46 2.41 0.55
N TRP A 11 1.80 1.77 1.67
CA TRP A 11 3.13 1.89 2.27
C TRP A 11 4.24 1.34 1.37
N ASP A 12 4.01 0.21 0.71
CA ASP A 12 4.96 -0.36 -0.24
C ASP A 12 5.20 0.56 -1.44
N ASN A 13 4.14 1.19 -1.96
CA ASN A 13 4.26 2.17 -3.04
C ASN A 13 5.07 3.40 -2.61
N ILE A 14 4.79 3.94 -1.42
CA ILE A 14 5.53 5.07 -0.86
C ILE A 14 6.99 4.69 -0.66
N SER A 15 7.27 3.57 0.01
CA SER A 15 8.61 3.06 0.29
C SER A 15 9.43 2.89 -0.99
N SER A 16 8.84 2.31 -2.04
CA SER A 16 9.47 2.12 -3.35
C SER A 16 9.83 3.43 -4.06
N ASN A 17 9.19 4.53 -3.70
CA ASN A 17 9.43 5.87 -4.26
C ASN A 17 10.37 6.74 -3.42
N VAL A 18 10.81 6.25 -2.25
CA VAL A 18 11.78 6.95 -1.40
C VAL A 18 13.18 6.76 -1.96
N GLU A 19 13.87 7.87 -2.17
CA GLU A 19 15.27 7.86 -2.61
C GLU A 19 16.22 7.66 -1.41
N TYR A 20 16.27 6.46 -0.85
CA TYR A 20 17.02 6.15 0.37
C TYR A 20 18.51 6.52 0.29
N HIS A 21 19.12 6.48 -0.89
CA HIS A 21 20.51 6.87 -1.11
C HIS A 21 20.78 8.37 -0.83
N LYS A 22 19.73 9.21 -0.80
CA LYS A 22 19.81 10.65 -0.44
C LYS A 22 19.64 10.90 1.06
N VAL A 23 19.27 9.89 1.86
CA VAL A 23 18.94 10.03 3.27
C VAL A 23 20.20 9.92 4.13
N LYS A 24 20.58 11.02 4.80
CA LYS A 24 21.71 11.04 5.76
C LYS A 24 21.26 11.37 7.18
N THR A 25 20.10 12.01 7.30
CA THR A 25 19.53 12.45 8.57
C THR A 25 18.04 12.12 8.62
N ILE A 26 17.44 12.21 9.81
CA ILE A 26 15.98 12.07 9.98
C ILE A 26 15.21 13.15 9.21
N ASN A 27 15.78 14.35 9.04
CA ASN A 27 15.18 15.42 8.26
C ASN A 27 15.19 15.11 6.76
N ASP A 28 16.26 14.48 6.26
CA ASP A 28 16.28 13.99 4.88
C ASP A 28 15.25 12.90 4.66
N LEU A 29 15.12 11.96 5.61
CA LEU A 29 14.10 10.92 5.55
C LEU A 29 12.70 11.51 5.47
N ARG A 30 12.37 12.46 6.37
CA ARG A 30 11.07 13.14 6.37
C ARG A 30 10.80 13.80 5.01
N ARG A 31 11.78 14.53 4.46
CA ARG A 31 11.66 15.19 3.16
C ARG A 31 11.45 14.20 2.01
N GLU A 32 12.20 13.10 1.97
CA GLU A 32 12.05 12.10 0.90
C GLU A 32 10.74 11.31 1.02
N VAL A 33 10.26 11.02 2.23
CA VAL A 33 8.91 10.44 2.46
C VAL A 33 7.82 11.40 1.99
N GLU A 34 7.89 12.68 2.35
CA GLU A 34 6.91 13.68 1.89
C GLU A 34 6.90 13.80 0.36
N LYS A 35 8.06 13.73 -0.30
CA LYS A 35 8.15 13.70 -1.77
C LYS A 35 7.53 12.43 -2.35
N ALA A 36 7.80 11.26 -1.76
CA ALA A 36 7.23 10.00 -2.20
C ALA A 36 5.70 9.98 -2.06
N MET A 37 5.17 10.47 -0.94
CA MET A 37 3.72 10.61 -0.72
C MET A 37 3.04 11.49 -1.78
N LYS A 38 3.68 12.59 -2.21
CA LYS A 38 3.14 13.47 -3.26
C LYS A 38 3.10 12.82 -4.65
N LYS A 39 3.83 11.73 -4.86
CA LYS A 39 3.82 10.97 -6.12
C LYS A 39 2.73 9.90 -6.16
N VAL A 40 2.08 9.62 -5.02
CA VAL A 40 1.01 8.61 -4.97
C VAL A 40 -0.16 9.10 -5.80
N ASP A 41 -0.48 8.36 -6.86
CA ASP A 41 -1.60 8.67 -7.74
C ASP A 41 -2.95 8.42 -7.06
N VAL A 42 -3.90 9.33 -7.27
CA VAL A 42 -5.25 9.21 -6.67
C VAL A 42 -6.03 8.04 -7.28
N GLY A 43 -5.82 7.75 -8.57
CA GLY A 43 -6.40 6.59 -9.23
C GLY A 43 -5.91 5.28 -8.61
N TYR A 44 -4.60 5.17 -8.37
CA TYR A 44 -4.01 4.05 -7.63
C TYR A 44 -4.64 3.87 -6.25
N VAL A 45 -4.79 4.94 -5.45
CA VAL A 45 -5.43 4.86 -4.12
C VAL A 45 -6.88 4.35 -4.22
N ARG A 46 -7.64 4.82 -5.21
CA ARG A 46 -9.02 4.36 -5.44
C ARG A 46 -9.07 2.88 -5.81
N GLU A 47 -8.16 2.42 -6.65
CA GLU A 47 -8.06 1.01 -7.04
C GLU A 47 -7.76 0.12 -5.84
N VAL A 48 -6.77 0.50 -5.03
CA VAL A 48 -6.39 -0.21 -3.80
C VAL A 48 -7.59 -0.28 -2.85
N ILE A 49 -8.25 0.85 -2.56
CA ILE A 49 -9.46 0.85 -1.70
C ILE A 49 -10.56 -0.02 -2.31
N GLY A 50 -10.75 0.00 -3.63
CA GLY A 50 -11.72 -0.86 -4.32
C GLY A 50 -11.43 -2.36 -4.16
N ALA A 51 -10.18 -2.75 -3.98
CA ALA A 51 -9.79 -4.13 -3.72
C ALA A 51 -10.16 -4.61 -2.30
N PHE A 52 -10.38 -3.70 -1.34
CA PHE A 52 -10.72 -4.04 0.05
C PHE A 52 -11.91 -4.99 0.15
N LEU A 53 -13.01 -4.69 -0.55
CA LEU A 53 -14.22 -5.52 -0.50
C LEU A 53 -13.93 -6.95 -0.98
N ARG A 54 -13.20 -7.13 -2.07
CA ARG A 54 -12.82 -8.46 -2.58
C ARG A 54 -11.98 -9.24 -1.56
N ARG A 55 -11.05 -8.57 -0.88
CA ARG A 55 -10.20 -9.18 0.15
C ARG A 55 -11.00 -9.60 1.38
N VAL A 56 -11.96 -8.77 1.82
CA VAL A 56 -12.88 -9.12 2.91
C VAL A 56 -13.73 -10.34 2.53
N TYR A 57 -14.31 -10.37 1.33
CA TYR A 57 -15.10 -11.51 0.87
C TYR A 57 -14.29 -12.81 0.80
N SER A 58 -13.04 -12.74 0.35
CA SER A 58 -12.16 -13.90 0.32
C SER A 58 -11.90 -14.42 1.74
N VAL A 59 -11.53 -13.54 2.67
CA VAL A 59 -11.31 -13.90 4.08
C VAL A 59 -12.55 -14.51 4.74
N GLU A 60 -13.74 -13.96 4.48
CA GLU A 60 -15.00 -14.51 4.97
C GLU A 60 -15.26 -15.92 4.41
N LYS A 61 -15.04 -16.11 3.11
CA LYS A 61 -15.27 -17.38 2.40
C LYS A 61 -14.32 -18.49 2.85
N HIS A 62 -13.07 -18.17 3.16
CA HIS A 62 -12.03 -19.14 3.52
C HIS A 62 -11.72 -19.18 5.02
N GLY A 63 -12.70 -18.84 5.87
CA GLY A 63 -12.59 -19.03 7.31
C GLY A 63 -11.44 -18.24 7.96
N GLY A 64 -11.09 -17.08 7.42
CA GLY A 64 -10.02 -16.22 7.93
C GLY A 64 -8.79 -16.13 7.03
N GLU A 65 -8.67 -16.97 6.01
CA GLU A 65 -7.52 -16.96 5.08
C GLU A 65 -7.77 -16.07 3.86
N LEU A 66 -6.79 -15.26 3.47
CA LEU A 66 -6.87 -14.47 2.24
C LEU A 66 -6.32 -15.27 1.07
N ILE A 67 -7.13 -15.45 0.02
CA ILE A 67 -6.70 -16.02 -1.27
C ILE A 67 -6.76 -14.92 -2.34
N ILE A 68 -5.59 -14.49 -2.81
CA ILE A 68 -5.46 -13.30 -3.68
C ILE A 68 -5.88 -13.62 -5.14
N ASP A 69 -5.70 -14.87 -5.58
CA ASP A 69 -5.92 -15.29 -6.97
C ASP A 69 -7.31 -15.86 -7.25
N GLU A 70 -8.29 -15.64 -6.37
CA GLU A 70 -9.63 -16.24 -6.53
C GLU A 70 -10.41 -15.77 -7.77
N TYR A 71 -10.01 -14.67 -8.38
CA TYR A 71 -10.66 -14.06 -9.54
C TYR A 71 -9.65 -13.65 -10.64
N SER A 72 -8.45 -14.24 -10.61
CA SER A 72 -7.38 -14.05 -11.61
C SER A 72 -7.57 -14.93 -12.83
#